data_AF-A0A176WMX2-F1
#
_entry.id   AF-A0A176WMX2-F1
#
_cell.length_a   1.000
_cell.length_b   1.000
_cell.length_c   1.000
_cell.angle_alpha   90.00
_cell.angle_beta   90.00
_cell.angle_gamma   90.00
#
_symmetry.space_group_name_H-M   'P 1'
#
loop_
_entity.id
_entity.type
_entity.pdbx_description
1 polymer ?
#
loop_
_entity_poly.entity_id
_entity_poly.type
_entity_poly.pdbx_seq_one_letter_code
_entity_poly.pdbx_strand_id
1 'polypeptide(L)'
;MADSGFRSNEVKCAIIGLMRDLRGLTMATNSRRTYGLVFDWLYPTHVSLFVRIIQRWTDTPEVMTPLLKFMAEFVLNKTQRLAFDSSSPNGILLFREVSKVIVAYGTIILSQPVSADPYTYLYKGIWITLTILTRALAGNYVNFGVFELYGDQALSSALEIALKMSLAIPLVDVLAFRKLARAYFGLLEVLCHNHTAVIVNLETEAFAHIVGSLEFGLKSLDVSISSQVG
;
A
#
# COMPACT_ATOMS: atom_id res chain seq x y z
N MET A 1 23.26 21.82 -7.51
CA MET A 1 24.17 20.71 -7.91
C MET A 1 23.82 19.49 -7.05
N ALA A 2 23.87 18.28 -7.64
CA ALA A 2 23.61 16.95 -7.02
C ALA A 2 22.22 16.28 -7.18
N ASP A 3 21.52 16.47 -8.32
CA ASP A 3 20.30 15.69 -8.63
C ASP A 3 20.49 14.63 -9.74
N SER A 4 21.49 14.77 -10.62
CA SER A 4 21.78 13.78 -11.68
C SER A 4 22.36 12.47 -11.13
N GLY A 5 23.10 12.53 -10.02
CA GLY A 5 23.70 11.35 -9.40
C GLY A 5 22.68 10.38 -8.81
N PHE A 6 21.47 10.84 -8.46
CA PHE A 6 20.47 9.96 -7.85
C PHE A 6 19.85 8.97 -8.84
N ARG A 7 20.02 9.18 -10.16
CA ARG A 7 19.61 8.23 -11.21
C ARG A 7 20.76 7.40 -11.78
N SER A 8 21.92 7.35 -11.11
CA SER A 8 23.02 6.49 -11.52
C SER A 8 22.70 5.00 -11.30
N ASN A 9 23.37 4.11 -12.04
CA ASN A 9 23.20 2.67 -11.89
C ASN A 9 23.68 2.18 -10.51
N GLU A 10 24.72 2.80 -9.96
CA GLU A 10 25.24 2.49 -8.63
C GLU A 10 24.20 2.80 -7.56
N VAL A 11 23.55 3.97 -7.65
CA VAL A 11 22.47 4.36 -6.74
C VAL A 11 21.26 3.46 -6.91
N LYS A 12 20.89 3.10 -8.16
CA LYS A 12 19.82 2.13 -8.44
C LYS A 12 20.05 0.81 -7.71
N CYS A 13 21.23 0.23 -7.88
CA CYS A 13 21.61 -1.04 -7.25
C CYS A 13 21.63 -0.94 -5.72
N ALA A 14 22.18 0.15 -5.18
CA ALA A 14 22.22 0.39 -3.74
C ALA A 14 20.82 0.48 -3.12
N ILE A 15 19.89 1.22 -3.77
CA ILE A 15 18.50 1.31 -3.31
C ILE A 15 17.83 -0.06 -3.36
N ILE A 16 17.98 -0.81 -4.44
CA ILE A 16 17.40 -2.15 -4.58
C ILE A 16 17.91 -3.09 -3.49
N GLY A 17 19.21 -3.11 -3.23
CA GLY A 17 19.84 -3.89 -2.16
C GLY A 17 19.28 -3.51 -0.80
N LEU A 18 19.35 -2.22 -0.46
CA LEU A 18 18.86 -1.69 0.81
C LEU A 18 17.40 -2.06 1.07
N MET A 19 16.50 -1.89 0.10
CA MET A 19 15.08 -2.21 0.28
C MET A 19 14.85 -3.73 0.47
N ARG A 20 15.64 -4.58 -0.20
CA ARG A 20 15.56 -6.04 -0.02
C ARG A 20 16.06 -6.46 1.35
N ASP A 21 17.17 -5.88 1.81
CA ASP A 21 17.77 -6.19 3.10
C ASP A 21 16.89 -5.70 4.25
N LEU A 22 16.38 -4.46 4.18
CA LEU A 22 15.42 -3.95 5.16
C LEU A 22 14.15 -4.79 5.21
N ARG A 23 13.67 -5.27 4.06
CA ARG A 23 12.55 -6.21 4.02
C ARG A 23 12.90 -7.52 4.71
N GLY A 24 14.07 -8.11 4.44
CA GLY A 24 14.54 -9.34 5.08
C GLY A 24 14.69 -9.19 6.59
N LEU A 25 15.33 -8.11 7.04
CA LEU A 25 15.45 -7.75 8.45
C LEU A 25 14.08 -7.63 9.11
N THR A 26 13.19 -6.86 8.50
CA THR A 26 11.82 -6.68 9.00
C THR A 26 11.08 -8.01 9.02
N MET A 27 11.26 -8.89 8.03
CA MET A 27 10.67 -10.22 8.03
C MET A 27 11.15 -11.07 9.22
N ALA A 28 12.39 -10.90 9.66
CA ALA A 28 12.94 -11.62 10.82
C ALA A 28 12.48 -11.07 12.17
N THR A 29 11.97 -9.83 12.22
CA THR A 29 11.42 -9.24 13.46
C THR A 29 10.02 -9.81 13.77
N ASN A 30 9.94 -10.64 14.81
CA ASN A 30 8.69 -11.28 15.26
C ASN A 30 8.23 -10.83 16.65
N SER A 31 8.96 -9.89 17.28
CA SER A 31 8.61 -9.35 18.59
C SER A 31 8.52 -7.83 18.54
N ARG A 32 7.70 -7.26 19.43
CA ARG A 32 7.60 -5.81 19.62
C ARG A 32 8.96 -5.15 19.82
N ARG A 33 9.85 -5.76 20.61
CA ARG A 33 11.20 -5.24 20.88
C ARG A 33 12.04 -5.16 19.61
N THR A 34 12.11 -6.24 18.83
CA THR A 34 12.95 -6.28 17.63
C THR A 34 12.40 -5.40 16.52
N TYR A 35 11.07 -5.33 16.38
CA TYR A 35 10.43 -4.36 15.49
C TYR A 35 10.72 -2.92 15.91
N GLY A 36 10.60 -2.62 17.22
CA GLY A 36 10.87 -1.30 17.78
C GLY A 36 12.26 -0.78 17.41
N LEU A 37 13.30 -1.63 17.51
CA LEU A 37 14.66 -1.25 17.09
C LEU A 37 14.75 -0.84 15.61
N VAL A 38 14.02 -1.52 14.73
CA VAL A 38 13.97 -1.17 13.30
C VAL A 38 13.22 0.14 13.10
N PHE A 39 12.10 0.32 13.81
CA PHE A 39 11.30 1.53 13.75
C PHE A 39 12.07 2.76 14.26
N ASP A 40 12.76 2.64 15.40
CA ASP A 40 13.54 3.72 16.02
C ASP A 40 14.77 4.10 15.19
N TRP A 41 15.36 3.13 14.48
CA TRP A 41 16.42 3.42 13.51
C TRP A 41 15.87 4.19 12.30
N LEU A 42 14.69 3.80 11.78
CA LEU A 42 14.09 4.43 10.61
C LEU A 42 13.53 5.83 10.89
N TYR A 43 12.75 5.97 11.96
CA TYR A 43 12.02 7.20 12.28
C TYR A 43 12.79 8.02 13.34
N PRO A 44 12.94 9.35 13.15
CA PRO A 44 12.50 10.16 12.01
C PRO A 44 13.55 10.29 10.89
N THR A 45 14.77 9.78 11.11
CA THR A 45 15.96 10.15 10.32
C THR A 45 15.92 9.66 8.87
N HIS A 46 15.44 8.44 8.63
CA HIS A 46 15.55 7.76 7.35
C HIS A 46 14.23 7.66 6.57
N VAL A 47 13.08 7.97 7.18
CA VAL A 47 11.76 7.83 6.53
C VAL A 47 11.58 8.73 5.30
N SER A 48 12.22 9.89 5.27
CA SER A 48 12.17 10.83 4.13
C SER A 48 12.77 10.24 2.84
N LEU A 49 13.65 9.24 2.97
CA LEU A 49 14.27 8.57 1.83
C LEU A 49 13.23 7.88 0.93
N PHE A 50 12.15 7.32 1.50
CA PHE A 50 11.16 6.56 0.72
C PHE A 50 10.44 7.45 -0.29
N VAL A 51 9.95 8.62 0.15
CA VAL A 51 9.29 9.60 -0.73
C VAL A 51 10.27 10.12 -1.79
N ARG A 52 11.53 10.37 -1.41
CA ARG A 52 12.55 10.81 -2.37
C ARG A 52 12.85 9.76 -3.44
N ILE A 53 12.89 8.47 -3.08
CA ILE A 53 13.05 7.38 -4.05
C ILE A 53 11.86 7.35 -5.00
N ILE A 54 10.63 7.39 -4.46
CA ILE A 54 9.39 7.39 -5.25
C ILE A 54 9.41 8.52 -6.28
N GLN A 55 9.68 9.75 -5.85
CA GLN A 55 9.71 10.93 -6.73
C GLN A 55 10.69 10.82 -7.90
N ARG A 56 11.75 10.01 -7.77
CA ARG A 56 12.82 9.91 -8.77
C ARG A 56 12.79 8.64 -9.61
N TRP A 57 12.18 7.57 -9.10
CA TRP A 57 12.27 6.23 -9.66
C TRP A 57 10.90 5.57 -9.92
N THR A 58 9.78 6.29 -9.85
CA THR A 58 8.43 5.72 -10.07
C THR A 58 8.31 5.00 -11.42
N ASP A 59 8.99 5.50 -12.47
CA ASP A 59 9.09 4.92 -13.81
C ASP A 59 9.96 3.66 -13.89
N THR A 60 10.58 3.23 -12.79
CA THR A 60 11.54 2.12 -12.74
C THR A 60 11.04 1.00 -11.82
N PRO A 61 10.26 0.04 -12.33
CA PRO A 61 9.65 -1.02 -11.52
C PRO A 61 10.64 -1.87 -10.72
N GLU A 62 11.89 -2.00 -11.16
CA GLU A 62 12.92 -2.75 -10.41
C GLU A 62 13.29 -2.09 -9.08
N VAL A 63 13.16 -0.76 -8.98
CA VAL A 63 13.39 0.02 -7.75
C VAL A 63 12.12 0.08 -6.92
N MET A 64 10.98 0.34 -7.57
CA MET A 64 9.71 0.50 -6.88
C MET A 64 9.21 -0.80 -6.24
N THR A 65 9.37 -1.95 -6.91
CA THR A 65 8.87 -3.23 -6.37
C THR A 65 9.50 -3.58 -5.02
N PRO A 66 10.84 -3.55 -4.84
CA PRO A 66 11.46 -3.76 -3.54
C PRO A 66 10.99 -2.77 -2.47
N LEU A 67 10.92 -1.47 -2.78
CA LEU A 67 10.49 -0.44 -1.83
C LEU A 67 9.08 -0.69 -1.32
N LEU A 68 8.12 -0.88 -2.24
CA LEU A 68 6.73 -1.13 -1.88
C LEU A 68 6.57 -2.45 -1.12
N LYS A 69 7.33 -3.49 -1.49
CA LYS A 69 7.32 -4.77 -0.74
C LYS A 69 7.92 -4.66 0.65
N PHE A 70 8.94 -3.82 0.83
CA PHE A 70 9.47 -3.51 2.15
C PHE A 70 8.38 -2.82 2.98
N MET A 71 7.76 -1.77 2.45
CA MET A 71 6.70 -1.04 3.16
C MET A 71 5.52 -1.96 3.51
N ALA A 72 5.10 -2.84 2.59
CA ALA A 72 4.04 -3.81 2.84
C ALA A 72 4.38 -4.76 3.98
N GLU A 73 5.65 -5.17 4.10
CA GLU A 73 6.10 -5.96 5.24
C GLU A 73 6.17 -5.10 6.51
N PHE A 74 6.66 -3.87 6.43
CA PHE A 74 6.87 -2.99 7.58
C PHE A 74 5.58 -2.65 8.34
N VAL A 75 4.45 -2.57 7.63
CA VAL A 75 3.13 -2.33 8.22
C VAL A 75 2.37 -3.61 8.62
N LEU A 76 2.93 -4.79 8.33
CA LEU A 76 2.26 -6.05 8.65
C LEU A 76 2.37 -6.34 10.16
N ASN A 77 1.24 -6.32 10.86
CA ASN A 77 1.17 -6.74 12.26
C ASN A 77 1.11 -8.28 12.41
N LYS A 78 2.19 -8.97 11.99
CA LYS A 78 2.36 -10.40 12.28
C LYS A 78 2.85 -10.58 13.71
N THR A 79 2.41 -11.68 14.34
CA THR A 79 2.83 -12.06 15.71
C THR A 79 2.70 -10.95 16.75
N GLN A 80 1.72 -10.03 16.56
CA GLN A 80 1.49 -8.87 17.44
C GLN A 80 2.72 -7.96 17.63
N ARG A 81 3.64 -7.92 16.65
CA ARG A 81 4.86 -7.10 16.76
C ARG A 81 4.60 -5.60 16.69
N LEU A 82 3.45 -5.17 16.15
CA LEU A 82 3.01 -3.75 16.12
C LEU A 82 2.12 -3.39 17.30
N ALA A 83 2.16 -4.14 18.40
CA ALA A 83 1.43 -3.81 19.62
C ALA A 83 2.15 -2.68 20.40
N PHE A 84 1.95 -1.43 19.98
CA PHE A 84 2.44 -0.25 20.70
C PHE A 84 1.69 -0.05 22.03
N ASP A 85 2.31 0.61 23.00
CA ASP A 85 1.59 1.01 24.22
C ASP A 85 0.48 1.99 23.88
N SER A 86 -0.63 1.97 24.63
CA SER A 86 -1.77 2.87 24.42
C SER A 86 -1.42 4.36 24.52
N SER A 87 -0.33 4.70 25.22
CA SER A 87 0.21 6.06 25.31
C SER A 87 1.23 6.40 24.21
N SER A 88 1.63 5.43 23.39
CA SER A 88 2.68 5.63 22.39
C SER A 88 2.12 6.28 21.12
N PRO A 89 2.76 7.32 20.59
CA PRO A 89 2.37 7.92 19.32
C PRO A 89 2.82 7.07 18.11
N ASN A 90 3.57 5.98 18.31
CA ASN A 90 4.27 5.26 17.23
C ASN A 90 3.32 4.70 16.17
N GLY A 91 2.13 4.23 16.54
CA GLY A 91 1.13 3.77 15.58
C GLY A 91 0.64 4.89 14.65
N ILE A 92 0.43 6.09 15.20
CA ILE A 92 0.05 7.29 14.44
C ILE A 92 1.21 7.70 13.54
N LEU A 93 2.43 7.80 14.08
CA LEU A 93 3.62 8.19 13.33
C LEU A 93 3.91 7.23 12.17
N LEU A 94 3.83 5.92 12.43
CA LEU A 94 3.97 4.88 11.41
C LEU A 94 2.95 5.10 10.28
N PHE A 95 1.68 5.27 10.62
CA PHE A 95 0.65 5.45 9.59
C PHE A 95 0.81 6.75 8.80
N ARG A 96 1.28 7.84 9.41
CA ARG A 96 1.58 9.09 8.70
C ARG A 96 2.65 8.88 7.63
N GLU A 97 3.73 8.16 7.94
CA GLU A 97 4.78 7.86 6.96
C GLU A 97 4.28 6.91 5.86
N VAL A 98 3.43 5.95 6.21
CA VAL A 98 2.79 5.05 5.24
C VAL A 98 1.89 5.84 4.28
N SER A 99 1.09 6.77 4.81
CA SER A 99 0.23 7.65 4.00
C SER A 99 1.06 8.46 3.00
N LYS A 100 2.16 9.09 3.45
CA LYS A 100 3.06 9.84 2.54
C LYS A 100 3.58 8.98 1.40
N VAL A 101 3.94 7.73 1.67
CA VAL A 101 4.42 6.77 0.66
C VAL A 101 3.33 6.41 -0.34
N ILE A 102 2.13 6.10 0.15
CA ILE A 102 0.97 5.77 -0.69
C ILE A 102 0.58 6.95 -1.58
N VAL A 103 0.48 8.16 -0.99
CA VAL A 103 0.11 9.39 -1.70
C VAL A 103 1.17 9.78 -2.74
N ALA A 104 2.46 9.75 -2.37
CA ALA A 104 3.53 10.07 -3.30
C ALA A 104 3.56 9.11 -4.49
N TYR A 105 3.44 7.80 -4.24
CA TYR A 105 3.48 6.80 -5.31
C TYR A 105 2.22 6.90 -6.18
N GLY A 106 1.04 6.93 -5.56
CA GLY A 106 -0.24 6.97 -6.26
C GLY A 106 -0.42 8.22 -7.13
N THR A 107 -0.01 9.38 -6.64
CA THR A 107 -0.13 10.64 -7.40
C THR A 107 0.72 10.60 -8.67
N ILE A 108 1.95 10.08 -8.59
CA ILE A 108 2.85 10.02 -9.73
C ILE A 108 2.42 8.92 -10.69
N ILE A 109 2.13 7.70 -10.20
CA ILE A 109 1.81 6.57 -11.07
C ILE A 109 0.51 6.78 -11.86
N LEU A 110 -0.50 7.42 -11.27
CA LEU A 110 -1.75 7.76 -11.94
C LEU A 110 -1.57 8.82 -13.04
N SER A 111 -0.50 9.62 -12.97
CA SER A 111 -0.18 10.63 -14.00
C SER A 111 0.66 10.07 -15.16
N GLN A 112 1.14 8.83 -15.05
CA GLN A 112 1.96 8.22 -16.11
C GLN A 112 1.09 7.73 -17.27
N PRO A 113 1.59 7.81 -18.52
CA PRO A 113 0.89 7.26 -19.66
C PRO A 113 0.78 5.73 -19.55
N VAL A 114 -0.31 5.19 -20.09
CA VAL A 114 -0.52 3.74 -20.12
C VAL A 114 0.57 3.08 -20.97
N SER A 115 1.37 2.22 -20.34
CA SER A 115 2.44 1.45 -20.98
C SER A 115 1.88 0.30 -21.81
N ALA A 116 2.66 -0.17 -22.80
CA ALA A 116 2.37 -1.40 -23.55
C ALA A 116 2.42 -2.66 -22.66
N ASP A 117 3.18 -2.61 -21.55
CA ASP A 117 3.14 -3.61 -20.47
C ASP A 117 2.57 -2.97 -19.20
N PRO A 118 1.23 -2.82 -19.11
CA PRO A 118 0.59 -2.19 -17.97
C PRO A 118 0.78 -3.01 -16.68
N TYR A 119 0.95 -4.34 -16.79
CA TYR A 119 1.15 -5.16 -15.60
C TYR A 119 2.45 -4.81 -14.89
N THR A 120 3.57 -4.77 -15.61
CA THR A 120 4.89 -4.50 -15.01
C THR A 120 5.01 -3.08 -14.50
N TYR A 121 4.52 -2.11 -15.27
CA TYR A 121 4.74 -0.69 -14.99
C TYR A 121 3.67 -0.06 -14.08
N LEU A 122 2.42 -0.53 -14.13
CA LEU A 122 1.30 0.07 -13.41
C LEU A 122 0.70 -0.90 -12.37
N TYR A 123 0.15 -2.02 -12.82
CA TYR A 123 -0.69 -2.87 -11.95
C TYR A 123 0.11 -3.48 -10.81
N LYS A 124 1.36 -3.87 -11.06
CA LYS A 124 2.21 -4.51 -10.05
C LYS A 124 2.47 -3.63 -8.84
N GLY A 125 2.80 -2.36 -9.06
CA GLY A 125 3.04 -1.44 -7.97
C GLY A 125 1.74 -1.02 -7.29
N ILE A 126 0.64 -0.85 -8.05
CA ILE A 126 -0.68 -0.56 -7.48
C ILE A 126 -1.12 -1.67 -6.52
N TRP A 127 -1.11 -2.95 -6.92
CA TRP A 127 -1.62 -4.00 -6.01
C TRP A 127 -0.77 -4.15 -4.74
N ILE A 128 0.55 -3.90 -4.81
CA ILE A 128 1.40 -3.88 -3.61
C ILE A 128 0.98 -2.69 -2.72
N THR A 129 0.68 -1.54 -3.32
CA THR A 129 0.24 -0.34 -2.60
C THR A 129 -1.12 -0.52 -1.92
N LEU A 130 -2.09 -1.13 -2.61
CA LEU A 130 -3.36 -1.53 -2.00
C LEU A 130 -3.11 -2.49 -0.81
N THR A 131 -2.19 -3.45 -0.98
CA THR A 131 -1.81 -4.37 0.11
C THR A 131 -1.19 -3.65 1.31
N ILE A 132 -0.37 -2.60 1.09
CA ILE A 132 0.17 -1.76 2.16
C ILE A 132 -0.98 -1.16 2.97
N LEU A 133 -1.93 -0.51 2.28
CA LEU A 133 -3.06 0.14 2.95
C LEU A 133 -3.93 -0.87 3.70
N THR A 134 -4.32 -1.98 3.06
CA THR A 134 -5.11 -3.04 3.70
C THR A 134 -4.47 -3.53 5.00
N ARG A 135 -3.16 -3.79 5.00
CA ARG A 135 -2.42 -4.24 6.18
C ARG A 135 -2.36 -3.17 7.27
N ALA A 136 -2.21 -1.90 6.88
CA ALA A 136 -2.17 -0.80 7.82
C ALA A 136 -3.52 -0.57 8.50
N LEU A 137 -4.61 -0.62 7.74
CA LEU A 137 -5.98 -0.46 8.25
C LEU A 137 -6.40 -1.65 9.14
N ALA A 138 -6.08 -2.88 8.74
CA ALA A 138 -6.41 -4.09 9.50
C ALA A 138 -5.39 -4.41 10.62
N GLY A 139 -4.34 -3.60 10.77
CA GLY A 139 -3.22 -3.88 11.66
C GLY A 139 -3.51 -3.69 13.16
N ASN A 140 -4.59 -3.00 13.51
CA ASN A 140 -5.03 -2.72 14.88
C ASN A 140 -3.97 -2.05 15.79
N TYR A 141 -3.02 -1.32 15.21
CA TYR A 141 -1.94 -0.64 15.94
C TYR A 141 -2.12 0.88 16.02
N VAL A 142 -3.19 1.41 15.42
CA VAL A 142 -3.53 2.84 15.44
C VAL A 142 -5.06 2.99 15.50
N ASN A 143 -5.55 3.91 16.32
CA ASN A 143 -6.94 4.31 16.28
C ASN A 143 -7.10 5.38 15.20
N PHE A 144 -7.76 5.05 14.10
CA PHE A 144 -7.92 5.94 12.96
C PHE A 144 -8.81 7.16 13.22
N GLY A 145 -9.67 7.14 14.23
CA GLY A 145 -10.51 8.28 14.60
C GLY A 145 -9.71 9.50 15.06
N VAL A 146 -8.45 9.31 15.51
CA VAL A 146 -7.59 10.43 15.91
C VAL A 146 -7.24 11.35 14.75
N PHE A 147 -7.16 10.84 13.52
CA PHE A 147 -6.81 11.66 12.36
C PHE A 147 -7.88 12.73 12.09
N GLU A 148 -9.15 12.35 12.14
CA GLU A 148 -10.27 13.28 11.97
C GLU A 148 -10.35 14.28 13.14
N LEU A 149 -10.21 13.80 14.38
CA LEU A 149 -10.27 14.65 15.58
C LEU A 149 -9.21 15.76 15.61
N TYR A 150 -8.02 15.51 15.03
CA TYR A 150 -6.92 16.47 14.98
C TYR A 150 -6.78 17.18 13.63
N GLY A 151 -7.70 16.96 12.67
CA GLY A 151 -7.63 17.55 11.34
C GLY A 151 -6.43 17.07 10.49
N ASP A 152 -5.91 15.89 10.79
CA ASP A 152 -4.81 15.27 10.06
C ASP A 152 -5.33 14.50 8.83
N GLN A 153 -4.88 14.92 7.64
CA GLN A 153 -5.33 14.37 6.37
C GLN A 153 -4.66 13.05 5.97
N ALA A 154 -3.75 12.50 6.78
CA ALA A 154 -3.01 11.29 6.42
C ALA A 154 -3.93 10.13 6.05
N LEU A 155 -5.01 9.90 6.78
CA LEU A 155 -5.96 8.83 6.48
C LEU A 155 -6.78 9.11 5.23
N SER A 156 -7.40 10.29 5.15
CA SER A 156 -8.26 10.66 4.03
C SER A 156 -7.50 10.67 2.70
N SER A 157 -6.29 11.25 2.67
CA SER A 157 -5.47 11.28 1.45
C SER A 157 -5.01 9.88 1.00
N ALA A 158 -4.67 9.00 1.94
CA ALA A 158 -4.27 7.63 1.62
C ALA A 158 -5.43 6.80 1.06
N LEU A 159 -6.63 6.97 1.62
CA LEU A 159 -7.84 6.31 1.13
C LEU A 159 -8.24 6.81 -0.26
N GLU A 160 -8.27 8.13 -0.45
CA GLU A 160 -8.63 8.76 -1.72
C GLU A 160 -7.72 8.27 -2.85
N ILE A 161 -6.40 8.32 -2.65
CA ILE A 161 -5.46 7.91 -3.70
C ILE A 161 -5.50 6.41 -3.95
N ALA A 162 -5.74 5.58 -2.92
CA ALA A 162 -5.89 4.13 -3.09
C ALA A 162 -7.14 3.77 -3.88
N LEU A 163 -8.25 4.47 -3.64
CA LEU A 163 -9.47 4.33 -4.42
C LEU A 163 -9.24 4.74 -5.88
N LYS A 164 -8.62 5.90 -6.13
CA LYS A 164 -8.26 6.32 -7.50
C LYS A 164 -7.37 5.28 -8.21
N MET A 165 -6.36 4.74 -7.53
CA MET A 165 -5.53 3.65 -8.08
C MET A 165 -6.34 2.38 -8.37
N SER A 166 -7.29 2.03 -7.52
CA SER A 166 -8.13 0.84 -7.71
C SER A 166 -9.10 0.98 -8.89
N LEU A 167 -9.64 2.20 -9.11
CA LEU A 167 -10.58 2.51 -10.19
C LEU A 167 -9.87 2.77 -11.53
N ALA A 168 -8.58 3.10 -11.51
CA ALA A 168 -7.78 3.29 -12.72
C ALA A 168 -7.48 1.97 -13.47
N ILE A 169 -7.71 0.81 -12.85
CA ILE A 169 -7.46 -0.49 -13.48
C ILE A 169 -8.80 -1.08 -13.97
N PRO A 170 -8.92 -1.45 -15.26
CA PRO A 170 -10.12 -2.11 -15.76
C PRO A 170 -10.47 -3.37 -14.96
N LEU A 171 -11.74 -3.56 -14.62
CA LEU A 171 -12.19 -4.71 -13.83
C LEU A 171 -11.79 -6.06 -14.45
N VAL A 172 -11.81 -6.16 -15.79
CA VAL A 172 -11.35 -7.36 -16.50
C VAL A 172 -9.89 -7.71 -16.18
N ASP A 173 -9.02 -6.72 -16.05
CA ASP A 173 -7.61 -6.90 -15.71
C ASP A 173 -7.45 -7.24 -14.23
N VAL A 174 -8.24 -6.60 -13.35
CA VAL A 174 -8.28 -6.93 -11.92
C VAL A 174 -8.52 -8.42 -11.74
N LEU A 175 -9.50 -8.97 -12.46
CA LEU A 175 -9.89 -10.38 -12.37
C LEU A 175 -8.93 -11.33 -13.10
N ALA A 176 -8.29 -10.88 -14.18
CA ALA A 176 -7.29 -11.66 -14.90
C ALA A 176 -6.03 -11.94 -14.05
N PHE A 177 -5.62 -11.00 -13.19
CA PHE A 177 -4.42 -11.11 -12.38
C PHE A 177 -4.71 -11.44 -10.92
N ARG A 178 -4.52 -12.71 -10.51
CA ARG A 178 -4.84 -13.20 -9.14
C ARG A 178 -4.30 -12.34 -7.98
N LYS A 179 -3.08 -11.79 -8.08
CA LYS A 179 -2.50 -10.94 -7.03
C LYS A 179 -3.18 -9.58 -6.94
N LEU A 180 -3.57 -9.03 -8.09
CA LEU A 180 -4.30 -7.78 -8.19
C LEU A 180 -5.73 -7.96 -7.66
N ALA A 181 -6.45 -9.00 -8.10
CA ALA A 181 -7.77 -9.36 -7.56
C ALA A 181 -7.75 -9.45 -6.03
N ARG A 182 -6.80 -10.20 -5.47
CA ARG A 182 -6.67 -10.36 -4.00
C ARG A 182 -6.43 -9.04 -3.29
N ALA A 183 -5.59 -8.17 -3.83
CA ALA A 183 -5.31 -6.87 -3.23
C ALA A 183 -6.51 -5.93 -3.33
N TYR A 184 -7.20 -5.92 -4.48
CA TYR A 184 -8.40 -5.13 -4.73
C TYR A 184 -9.53 -5.51 -3.77
N PHE A 185 -9.94 -6.78 -3.78
CA PHE A 185 -11.04 -7.25 -2.92
C PHE A 185 -10.67 -7.22 -1.43
N GLY A 186 -9.40 -7.49 -1.08
CA GLY A 186 -8.95 -7.37 0.30
C GLY A 186 -8.99 -5.93 0.83
N LEU A 187 -8.75 -4.92 -0.02
CA LEU A 187 -8.96 -3.53 0.37
C LEU A 187 -10.45 -3.22 0.54
N LEU A 188 -11.29 -3.60 -0.43
CA LEU A 188 -12.74 -3.36 -0.34
C LEU A 188 -13.36 -3.99 0.90
N GLU A 189 -12.96 -5.22 1.25
CA GLU A 189 -13.42 -5.90 2.46
C GLU A 189 -13.13 -5.06 3.72
N VAL A 190 -11.89 -4.58 3.87
CA VAL A 190 -11.51 -3.74 5.02
C VAL A 190 -12.24 -2.40 5.02
N LEU A 191 -12.45 -1.79 3.85
CA LEU A 191 -13.21 -0.54 3.74
C LEU A 191 -14.68 -0.74 4.11
N CYS A 192 -15.33 -1.81 3.65
CA CYS A 192 -16.71 -2.14 4.02
C CYS A 192 -16.84 -2.37 5.54
N HIS A 193 -15.87 -3.05 6.14
CA HIS A 193 -15.93 -3.41 7.56
C HIS A 193 -15.66 -2.24 8.50
N ASN A 194 -14.62 -1.45 8.23
CA ASN A 194 -14.09 -0.46 9.19
C ASN A 194 -14.20 1.00 8.72
N HIS A 195 -14.46 1.24 7.44
CA HIS A 195 -14.44 2.57 6.83
C HIS A 195 -15.62 2.78 5.87
N THR A 196 -16.80 2.28 6.23
CA THR A 196 -17.98 2.22 5.35
C THR A 196 -18.40 3.61 4.85
N ALA A 197 -18.22 4.65 5.67
CA ALA A 197 -18.46 6.04 5.29
C ALA A 197 -17.66 6.48 4.05
N VAL A 198 -16.45 5.95 3.87
CA VAL A 198 -15.60 6.25 2.70
C VAL A 198 -16.24 5.73 1.42
N ILE A 199 -16.82 4.53 1.46
CA ILE A 199 -17.48 3.91 0.30
C ILE A 199 -18.78 4.64 -0.01
N VAL A 200 -19.60 4.92 1.00
CA VAL A 200 -20.93 5.54 0.82
C VAL A 200 -20.83 6.98 0.30
N ASN A 201 -19.75 7.69 0.63
CA ASN A 201 -19.52 9.07 0.16
C ASN A 201 -18.83 9.14 -1.21
N LEU A 202 -18.62 8.02 -1.91
CA LEU A 202 -18.13 8.04 -3.28
C LEU A 202 -19.14 8.63 -4.24
N GLU A 203 -18.65 9.20 -5.35
CA GLU A 203 -19.49 9.58 -6.47
C GLU A 203 -20.25 8.37 -7.02
N THR A 204 -21.48 8.60 -7.51
CA THR A 204 -22.41 7.54 -7.92
C THR A 204 -21.79 6.51 -8.87
N GLU A 205 -20.97 6.95 -9.83
CA GLU A 205 -20.31 6.05 -10.79
C GLU A 205 -19.26 5.16 -10.13
N ALA A 206 -18.43 5.73 -9.26
CA ALA A 206 -17.41 4.98 -8.50
C ALA A 206 -18.06 3.99 -7.53
N PHE A 207 -19.12 4.41 -6.85
CA PHE A 207 -19.91 3.53 -5.98
C PHE A 207 -20.53 2.37 -6.75
N ALA A 208 -21.20 2.65 -7.88
CA ALA A 208 -21.81 1.63 -8.73
C ALA A 208 -20.76 0.64 -9.28
N HIS A 209 -19.58 1.14 -9.66
CA HIS A 209 -18.47 0.29 -10.10
C HIS A 209 -17.99 -0.65 -9.00
N ILE A 210 -17.83 -0.18 -7.76
CA ILE A 210 -17.44 -1.02 -6.61
C ILE A 210 -18.51 -2.06 -6.30
N VAL A 211 -19.79 -1.67 -6.28
CA VAL A 211 -20.88 -2.63 -6.03
C VAL A 211 -20.94 -3.70 -7.13
N GLY A 212 -20.82 -3.28 -8.40
CA GLY A 212 -20.78 -4.20 -9.53
C GLY A 212 -19.56 -5.13 -9.51
N SER A 213 -18.39 -4.63 -9.09
CA SER A 213 -17.19 -5.46 -8.98
C SER A 213 -17.31 -6.50 -7.86
N LEU A 214 -17.95 -6.16 -6.74
CA LEU A 214 -18.28 -7.11 -5.66
C LEU A 214 -19.25 -8.19 -6.14
N GLU A 215 -20.33 -7.81 -6.85
CA GLU A 215 -21.28 -8.77 -7.42
C GLU A 215 -20.58 -9.75 -8.39
N PHE A 216 -19.73 -9.23 -9.28
CA PHE A 216 -18.98 -10.06 -10.20
C PHE A 216 -17.95 -10.95 -9.48
N GLY A 217 -17.26 -10.41 -8.48
CA GLY A 217 -16.30 -11.13 -7.65
C GLY A 217 -16.94 -12.34 -6.98
N LEU A 218 -18.12 -12.17 -6.37
CA LEU A 218 -18.89 -13.25 -5.75
C LEU A 218 -19.27 -14.34 -6.77
N LYS A 219 -19.83 -13.95 -7.92
CA LYS A 219 -20.19 -14.91 -8.99
C LYS A 219 -18.97 -15.68 -9.51
N SER A 220 -17.81 -15.03 -9.64
CA SER A 220 -16.58 -15.67 -10.12
C SER A 220 -16.01 -16.68 -9.12
N LEU A 221 -16.13 -16.40 -7.82
CA LEU A 221 -15.71 -17.30 -6.75
C LEU A 221 -16.60 -18.56 -6.71
N ASP A 222 -17.92 -18.40 -6.83
CA ASP A 222 -18.86 -19.52 -6.88
C ASP A 222 -18.56 -20.49 -8.04
N VAL A 223 -18.20 -19.97 -9.21
CA VAL A 223 -17.82 -20.80 -10.36
C VAL A 223 -16.50 -21.52 -10.10
N SER A 224 -15.53 -20.85 -9.48
CA SER A 224 -14.22 -21.47 -9.17
C SER A 224 -14.32 -22.58 -8.12
N ILE A 225 -15.20 -22.42 -7.11
CA ILE A 225 -15.49 -23.44 -6.10
C ILE A 225 -16.27 -24.60 -6.75
N SER A 226 -17.25 -24.31 -7.60
CA SER A 226 -18.01 -25.35 -8.31
C SER A 226 -17.15 -26.21 -9.24
N SER A 227 -16.13 -25.61 -9.88
CA SER A 227 -15.22 -26.33 -10.78
C SER A 227 -14.19 -27.23 -10.07
N GLN A 228 -14.04 -27.13 -8.75
CA GLN A 228 -13.14 -27.98 -7.95
C GLN A 228 -13.86 -29.14 -7.27
N VAL A 229 -15.18 -29.23 -7.39
CA VAL A 229 -16.02 -30.30 -6.80
C VAL A 229 -16.63 -31.22 -7.89
N GLY A 230 -16.17 -31.08 -9.15
CA GLY A 230 -16.57 -31.93 -10.28
C GLY A 230 -15.53 -32.99 -10.63
#